data_AF-A0A0R3M5A6-F1
#
_entry.id   AF-A0A0R3M5A6-F1
#
_cell.length_a   1.000
_cell.length_b   1.000
_cell.length_c   1.000
_cell.angle_alpha   90.00
_cell.angle_beta   90.00
_cell.angle_gamma   90.00
#
_symmetry.space_group_name_H-M   'P 1'
#
loop_
_entity.id
_entity.type
_entity.pdbx_description
1 polymer ?
#
loop_
_entity_poly.entity_id
_entity_poly.type
_entity_poly.pdbx_seq_one_letter_code
_entity_poly.pdbx_strand_id
1 'polypeptide(L)'
;MNDLVETAKRPDVSSGDAGCINEIIRELLQISDELASYDYLITMEKDLTDFGDNNPMRGIVKFAIDNSSSILMSERKRLVQLSDQCAKYPLAQGKTQQAVNIIDRTTGILASIRSRL
;
A
#
# COMPACT_ATOMS: atom_id res chain seq x y z
N MET A 1 8.82 -0.27 5.25
CA MET A 1 9.73 0.79 4.78
C MET A 1 11.15 0.65 5.31
N ASN A 2 11.38 0.56 6.63
CA ASN A 2 12.75 0.45 7.18
C ASN A 2 13.60 -0.65 6.54
N ASP A 3 13.04 -1.85 6.38
CA ASP A 3 13.73 -2.97 5.71
C ASP A 3 14.18 -2.65 4.27
N LEU A 4 13.39 -1.91 3.49
CA LEU A 4 13.80 -1.47 2.14
C LEU A 4 14.95 -0.47 2.20
N VAL A 5 14.85 0.52 3.09
CA VAL A 5 15.88 1.56 3.29
C VAL A 5 17.19 0.94 3.76
N GLU A 6 17.13 0.00 4.70
CA GLU A 6 18.30 -0.75 5.18
C GLU A 6 18.90 -1.60 4.06
N THR A 7 18.06 -2.30 3.29
CA THR A 7 18.52 -3.11 2.14
C THR A 7 19.22 -2.24 1.09
N ALA A 8 18.68 -1.07 0.74
CA ALA A 8 19.29 -0.19 -0.25
C ALA A 8 20.66 0.39 0.19
N LYS A 9 20.90 0.50 1.49
CA LYS A 9 22.15 1.04 2.07
C LYS A 9 23.25 0.00 2.27
N ARG A 10 22.93 -1.28 2.10
CA ARG A 10 23.87 -2.38 2.31
C ARG A 10 25.00 -2.33 1.27
N PRO A 11 26.28 -2.44 1.70
CA PRO A 11 27.41 -2.34 0.80
C PRO A 11 27.56 -3.56 -0.13
N ASP A 12 26.93 -4.70 0.21
CA ASP A 12 26.91 -5.91 -0.61
C ASP A 12 25.79 -5.94 -1.67
N VAL A 13 24.97 -4.89 -1.73
CA VAL A 13 23.90 -4.75 -2.73
C VAL A 13 24.42 -4.06 -3.98
N SER A 14 24.07 -4.59 -5.15
CA SER A 14 24.48 -4.00 -6.43
C SER A 14 23.90 -2.59 -6.60
N SER A 15 24.59 -1.71 -7.33
CA SER A 15 24.09 -0.36 -7.60
C SER A 15 22.76 -0.37 -8.35
N GLY A 16 22.53 -1.37 -9.21
CA GLY A 16 21.26 -1.55 -9.91
C GLY A 16 20.12 -1.99 -8.99
N ASP A 17 20.37 -2.95 -8.10
CA ASP A 17 19.40 -3.33 -7.06
C ASP A 17 19.08 -2.15 -6.13
N ALA A 18 20.11 -1.43 -5.67
CA ALA A 18 19.92 -0.26 -4.82
C ALA A 18 19.11 0.85 -5.52
N GLY A 19 19.39 1.11 -6.81
CA GLY A 19 18.62 2.05 -7.63
C GLY A 19 17.14 1.66 -7.71
N CYS A 20 16.86 0.41 -8.07
CA CYS A 20 15.50 -0.11 -8.13
C CYS A 20 14.79 -0.06 -6.78
N ILE A 21 15.46 -0.43 -5.69
CA ILE A 21 14.89 -0.38 -4.34
C ILE A 21 14.56 1.06 -3.93
N ASN A 22 15.38 2.04 -4.31
CA ASN A 22 15.09 3.45 -4.04
C ASN A 22 13.84 3.94 -4.80
N GLU A 23 13.61 3.48 -6.03
CA GLU A 23 12.35 3.78 -6.73
C GLU A 23 11.15 3.13 -6.03
N ILE A 24 11.28 1.88 -5.54
CA ILE A 24 10.22 1.23 -4.74
C ILE A 24 9.92 2.07 -3.49
N ILE A 25 10.95 2.53 -2.78
CA ILE A 25 10.79 3.36 -1.58
C ILE A 25 10.03 4.65 -1.92
N ARG A 26 10.36 5.27 -3.05
CA ARG A 26 9.73 6.53 -3.48
C ARG A 26 8.25 6.36 -3.79
N GLU A 27 7.87 5.34 -4.56
CA GLU A 27 6.45 5.07 -4.86
C GLU A 27 5.67 4.76 -3.58
N LEU A 28 6.23 3.91 -2.70
CA LEU A 28 5.60 3.58 -1.41
C LEU A 28 5.47 4.78 -0.45
N LEU A 29 6.40 5.74 -0.49
CA LEU A 29 6.29 6.97 0.29
C LEU A 29 5.15 7.84 -0.23
N GLN A 30 5.10 8.06 -1.55
CA GLN A 30 4.07 8.88 -2.17
C GLN A 30 2.66 8.39 -1.82
N ILE A 31 2.43 7.08 -1.89
CA ILE A 31 1.12 6.52 -1.58
C ILE A 31 0.81 6.46 -0.09
N SER A 32 1.84 6.42 0.78
CA SER A 32 1.63 6.45 2.22
C SER A 32 1.02 7.79 2.68
N ASP A 33 1.44 8.90 2.07
CA ASP A 33 0.88 10.23 2.35
C ASP A 33 -0.58 10.33 1.87
N GLU A 34 -0.87 9.78 0.68
CA GLU A 34 -2.24 9.77 0.13
C GLU A 34 -3.19 8.94 1.03
N LEU A 35 -2.74 7.76 1.48
CA LEU A 35 -3.52 6.87 2.35
C LEU A 35 -3.72 7.40 3.77
N ALA A 36 -2.76 8.18 4.30
CA ALA A 36 -2.85 8.74 5.65
C ALA A 36 -4.11 9.60 5.84
N SER A 37 -4.58 10.27 4.78
CA SER A 37 -5.80 11.07 4.81
C SER A 37 -7.07 10.24 5.05
N TYR A 38 -7.08 8.97 4.61
CA TYR A 38 -8.21 8.06 4.74
C TYR A 38 -8.11 7.14 5.96
N ASP A 39 -6.90 6.88 6.47
CA ASP A 39 -6.68 6.04 7.65
C ASP A 39 -7.49 6.53 8.86
N TYR A 40 -7.52 7.85 9.09
CA TYR A 40 -8.32 8.46 10.15
C TYR A 40 -9.83 8.17 10.01
N LEU A 41 -10.35 8.21 8.78
CA LEU A 41 -11.76 7.94 8.51
C LEU A 41 -12.09 6.45 8.66
N ILE A 42 -11.15 5.56 8.32
CA ILE A 42 -11.32 4.11 8.44
C ILE A 42 -11.23 3.67 9.90
N THR A 43 -10.31 4.24 10.68
CA THR A 43 -10.15 3.93 12.12
C THR A 43 -11.36 4.32 12.95
N MET A 44 -12.12 5.35 12.57
CA MET A 44 -13.41 5.67 13.20
C MET A 44 -14.41 4.51 13.18
N GLU A 45 -14.38 3.62 12.18
CA GLU A 45 -15.26 2.43 12.16
C GLU A 45 -14.95 1.48 13.32
N LYS A 46 -13.66 1.30 13.62
CA LYS A 46 -13.22 0.36 14.65
C LYS A 46 -13.65 0.77 16.05
N ASP A 47 -13.72 2.07 16.31
CA ASP A 47 -14.12 2.64 17.60
C ASP A 47 -15.65 2.79 17.72
N LEU A 48 -16.39 2.62 16.63
CA LEU A 48 -17.84 2.85 16.55
C LEU A 48 -18.52 1.54 16.14
N THR A 49 -18.57 0.59 17.06
CA THR A 49 -19.15 -0.76 16.90
C THR A 49 -20.67 -0.80 16.67
N ASP A 50 -21.36 0.35 16.60
CA ASP A 50 -22.82 0.39 16.71
C ASP A 50 -23.48 1.44 15.80
N PHE A 51 -23.28 1.29 14.49
CA PHE A 51 -24.09 2.01 13.52
C PHE A 51 -25.25 1.13 13.04
N GLY A 52 -26.47 1.47 13.48
CA GLY A 52 -27.69 1.03 12.81
C GLY A 52 -27.69 1.47 11.33
N ASP A 53 -28.50 0.81 10.50
CA ASP A 53 -28.42 0.87 9.03
C ASP A 53 -28.47 2.28 8.38
N ASN A 54 -28.86 3.31 9.12
CA ASN A 54 -28.99 4.69 8.64
C ASN A 54 -27.90 5.66 9.13
N ASN A 55 -26.73 5.18 9.57
CA ASN A 55 -25.71 6.10 10.04
C ASN A 55 -24.91 6.77 8.89
N PRO A 56 -24.87 8.11 8.81
CA PRO A 56 -24.10 8.83 7.79
C PRO A 56 -22.59 8.51 7.81
N MET A 57 -22.05 8.08 8.96
CA MET A 57 -20.66 7.66 9.09
C MET A 57 -20.36 6.39 8.29
N ARG A 58 -21.31 5.47 8.09
CA ARG A 58 -21.11 4.32 7.19
C ARG A 58 -20.78 4.78 5.77
N GLY A 59 -21.45 5.83 5.29
CA GLY A 59 -21.18 6.43 3.99
C GLY A 59 -19.78 7.04 3.88
N ILE A 60 -19.33 7.73 4.93
CA ILE A 60 -17.99 8.33 5.01
C ILE A 60 -16.90 7.24 5.05
N VAL A 61 -17.08 6.20 5.86
CA VAL A 61 -16.14 5.07 5.94
C VAL A 61 -16.11 4.33 4.61
N LYS A 62 -17.27 4.06 3.98
CA LYS A 62 -17.34 3.45 2.65
C LYS A 62 -16.58 4.30 1.63
N PHE A 63 -16.79 5.62 1.62
CA PHE A 63 -16.04 6.53 0.76
C PHE A 63 -14.52 6.45 1.01
N ALA A 64 -14.07 6.43 2.27
CA ALA A 64 -12.65 6.34 2.60
C ALA A 64 -12.02 5.01 2.16
N ILE A 65 -12.75 3.90 2.32
CA ILE A 65 -12.33 2.57 1.87
C ILE A 65 -12.24 2.52 0.34
N ASP A 66 -13.23 3.08 -0.36
CA ASP A 66 -13.30 3.06 -1.83
C ASP A 66 -12.12 3.82 -2.44
N ASN A 67 -11.81 5.01 -1.91
CA ASN A 67 -10.68 5.80 -2.37
C ASN A 67 -9.35 5.13 -2.01
N SER A 68 -9.18 4.64 -0.78
CA SER A 68 -7.99 3.88 -0.38
C SER A 68 -7.75 2.67 -1.27
N SER A 69 -8.81 1.93 -1.61
CA SER A 69 -8.72 0.76 -2.50
C SER A 69 -8.28 1.16 -3.91
N SER A 70 -8.80 2.28 -4.44
CA SER A 70 -8.42 2.80 -5.76
C SER A 70 -6.95 3.25 -5.81
N ILE A 71 -6.46 3.89 -4.75
CA ILE A 71 -5.06 4.30 -4.61
C ILE A 71 -4.15 3.06 -4.58
N LEU A 72 -4.47 2.09 -3.71
CA LEU A 72 -3.72 0.84 -3.60
C LEU A 72 -3.68 0.06 -4.91
N MET A 73 -4.79 0.01 -5.67
CA MET A 73 -4.81 -0.62 -6.99
C MET A 73 -3.89 0.08 -7.99
N SER A 74 -3.85 1.41 -7.96
CA SER A 74 -2.98 2.20 -8.83
C SER A 74 -1.51 1.96 -8.50
N GLU A 75 -1.17 1.92 -7.20
CA GLU A 75 0.17 1.64 -6.72
C GLU A 75 0.63 0.24 -7.09
N ARG A 76 -0.23 -0.76 -6.89
CA ARG A 76 0.03 -2.14 -7.30
C ARG A 76 0.47 -2.21 -8.76
N LYS A 77 -0.23 -1.48 -9.65
CA LYS A 77 0.11 -1.43 -11.08
C LYS A 77 1.48 -0.82 -11.32
N ARG A 78 1.83 0.27 -10.62
CA ARG A 78 3.14 0.91 -10.74
C ARG A 78 4.26 0.01 -10.25
N LEU A 79 4.10 -0.63 -9.09
CA LEU A 79 5.09 -1.58 -8.58
C LEU A 79 5.29 -2.78 -9.50
N VAL A 80 4.24 -3.30 -10.13
CA VAL A 80 4.39 -4.36 -11.15
C VAL A 80 5.21 -3.86 -12.34
N GLN A 81 4.93 -2.66 -12.85
CA GLN A 81 5.72 -2.07 -13.94
C GLN A 81 7.18 -1.83 -13.53
N LEU A 82 7.43 -1.40 -12.29
CA LEU A 82 8.78 -1.25 -11.75
C LEU A 82 9.48 -2.61 -11.61
N SER A 83 8.76 -3.66 -11.21
CA SER A 83 9.26 -5.04 -11.17
C SER A 83 9.76 -5.48 -12.55
N ASP A 84 9.01 -5.18 -13.61
CA ASP A 84 9.38 -5.52 -14.98
C ASP A 84 10.63 -4.75 -15.44
N GLN A 85 10.73 -3.46 -15.10
CA GLN A 85 11.92 -2.64 -15.39
C GLN A 85 13.16 -3.12 -14.63
N CYS A 86 12.95 -3.62 -13.41
CA CYS A 86 13.99 -4.11 -12.51
C CYS A 86 14.18 -5.63 -12.58
N ALA A 87 13.64 -6.31 -13.60
CA ALA A 87 13.64 -7.77 -13.70
C ALA A 87 15.04 -8.42 -13.72
N LYS A 88 16.09 -7.65 -14.04
CA LYS A 88 17.49 -8.11 -14.04
C LYS A 88 18.15 -8.05 -12.66
N TYR A 89 17.45 -7.52 -11.65
CA TYR A 89 17.95 -7.26 -10.30
C TYR A 89 17.14 -8.11 -9.30
N PRO A 90 17.60 -9.33 -8.98
CA PRO A 90 16.78 -10.31 -8.25
C PRO A 90 16.40 -9.88 -6.84
N LEU A 91 17.27 -9.12 -6.17
CA LEU A 91 16.98 -8.63 -4.82
C LEU A 91 15.89 -7.55 -4.88
N ALA A 92 16.02 -6.59 -5.80
CA ALA A 92 15.00 -5.59 -6.03
C ALA A 92 13.66 -6.22 -6.42
N GLN A 93 13.65 -7.20 -7.33
CA GLN A 93 12.45 -7.93 -7.72
C GLN A 93 11.78 -8.62 -6.52
N GLY A 94 12.57 -9.27 -5.67
CA GLY A 94 12.06 -9.88 -4.44
C GLY A 94 11.41 -8.86 -3.50
N LYS A 95 12.01 -7.68 -3.34
CA LYS A 95 11.47 -6.58 -2.54
C LYS A 95 10.20 -5.98 -3.16
N THR A 96 10.14 -5.83 -4.49
CA THR A 96 8.93 -5.38 -5.19
C THR A 96 7.78 -6.36 -4.98
N GLN A 97 8.04 -7.67 -5.09
CA GLN A 97 7.01 -8.69 -4.86
C GLN A 97 6.51 -8.68 -3.41
N GLN A 98 7.39 -8.46 -2.44
CA GLN A 98 7.00 -8.28 -1.05
C GLN A 98 6.08 -7.06 -0.87
N ALA A 99 6.41 -5.93 -1.49
CA ALA A 99 5.58 -4.72 -1.45
C ALA A 99 4.20 -4.95 -2.10
N VAL A 100 4.15 -5.58 -3.28
CA VAL A 100 2.89 -5.96 -3.95
C VAL A 100 2.03 -6.87 -3.07
N ASN A 101 2.64 -7.86 -2.42
CA ASN A 101 1.91 -8.76 -1.52
C ASN A 101 1.31 -8.04 -0.30
N ILE A 102 1.98 -7.01 0.22
CA ILE A 102 1.44 -6.17 1.30
C ILE A 102 0.23 -5.39 0.79
N ILE A 103 0.33 -4.77 -0.39
CA ILE A 103 -0.79 -4.04 -1.00
C ILE A 103 -1.99 -4.97 -1.20
N ASP A 104 -1.78 -6.16 -1.78
CA ASP A 104 -2.84 -7.14 -2.03
C ASP A 104 -3.56 -7.55 -0.74
N ARG A 105 -2.81 -7.76 0.36
CA ARG A 105 -3.38 -8.05 1.68
C ARG A 105 -4.18 -6.88 2.23
N THR A 106 -3.65 -5.66 2.15
CA THR A 106 -4.34 -4.45 2.63
C THR A 106 -5.62 -4.20 1.85
N THR A 107 -5.60 -4.30 0.52
CA THR A 107 -6.80 -4.21 -0.32
C THR A 107 -7.83 -5.29 0.04
N GLY A 108 -7.39 -6.52 0.33
CA GLY A 108 -8.28 -7.58 0.81
C GLY A 108 -8.95 -7.27 2.15
N ILE A 109 -8.21 -6.69 3.10
CA ILE A 109 -8.75 -6.23 4.39
C ILE A 109 -9.80 -5.14 4.17
N LEU A 110 -9.48 -4.14 3.35
CA LEU A 110 -10.40 -3.05 3.01
C LEU A 110 -11.69 -3.57 2.34
N ALA A 111 -11.58 -4.53 1.42
CA ALA A 111 -12.74 -5.17 0.80
C ALA A 111 -13.62 -5.91 1.81
N SER A 112 -13.00 -6.59 2.79
CA SER A 112 -13.71 -7.25 3.88
C SER A 112 -14.49 -6.24 4.74
N ILE A 113 -13.86 -5.13 5.12
CA ILE A 113 -14.54 -4.05 5.87
C ILE A 113 -15.69 -3.47 5.03
N ARG A 114 -15.45 -3.16 3.76
CA ARG A 114 -16.46 -2.64 2.83
C ARG A 114 -17.71 -3.54 2.75
N SER A 115 -17.53 -4.86 2.78
CA SER A 115 -18.66 -5.81 2.68
C SER A 115 -19.58 -5.81 3.89
N ARG A 116 -19.12 -5.27 5.03
CA ARG A 116 -19.86 -5.17 6.29
C ARG A 116 -20.55 -3.80 6.49
N LEU A 117 -20.30 -2.85 5.59
CA LEU A 117 -20.83 -1.48 5.61
C LEU A 117 -21.99 -1.30 4.62
#